data_AF-A0A1Q5GNQ8-F1
#
_entry.id   AF-A0A1Q5GNQ8-F1
#
_cell.length_a   1.000
_cell.length_b   1.000
_cell.length_c   1.000
_cell.angle_alpha   90.00
_cell.angle_beta   90.00
_cell.angle_gamma   90.00
#
_symmetry.space_group_name_H-M   'P 1'
#
loop_
_entity.id
_entity.type
_entity.pdbx_description
1 polymer ?
#
loop_
_entity_poly.entity_id
_entity_poly.type
_entity_poly.pdbx_seq_one_letter_code
_entity_poly.pdbx_strand_id
1 'polypeptide(L)'
;MPTVTRQGDRRRKLRPFQSALVARVYLREHTALARIAAGFGISESTAPAYPGAVVDPLAERSPDPLKTLRGHQPGFVLLDGAPAECDRVGDGRAGYSRKHRRHGVNVQVVTDPGGRPVWLSPALPGRAYDLPAALLCCPSDVRYEAWEPYFGCIRV
;
A
#
# COMPACT_ATOMS: atom_id res chain seq x y z
N MET A 1 22.81 -18.04 -10.95
CA MET A 1 21.64 -17.36 -10.35
C MET A 1 22.07 -15.94 -10.01
N PRO A 2 21.72 -14.91 -10.79
CA PRO A 2 22.26 -13.58 -10.56
C PRO A 2 21.58 -12.98 -9.33
N THR A 3 22.39 -12.62 -8.34
CA THR A 3 21.96 -11.79 -7.21
C THR A 3 21.63 -10.43 -7.79
N VAL A 4 20.35 -10.05 -7.82
CA VAL A 4 19.96 -8.68 -8.16
C VAL A 4 20.44 -7.79 -7.02
N THR A 5 21.65 -7.26 -7.13
CA THR A 5 22.12 -6.18 -6.26
C THR A 5 22.11 -4.91 -7.09
N ARG A 6 21.16 -4.01 -6.80
CA ARG A 6 21.20 -2.64 -7.31
C ARG A 6 22.43 -1.95 -6.68
N GLN A 7 23.19 -1.23 -7.48
CA GLN A 7 24.36 -0.46 -7.04
C GLN A 7 23.92 0.51 -5.92
N GLY A 8 24.36 0.25 -4.68
CA GLY A 8 23.99 1.04 -3.48
C GLY A 8 23.32 0.27 -2.33
N ASP A 9 22.96 -1.02 -2.52
CA ASP A 9 22.37 -1.81 -1.43
C ASP A 9 23.40 -2.08 -0.31
N ARG A 10 23.08 -1.72 0.95
CA ARG A 10 23.83 -2.17 2.13
C ARG A 10 23.91 -3.70 2.08
N ARG A 11 25.06 -4.31 2.41
CA ARG A 11 25.18 -5.77 2.47
C ARG A 11 24.10 -6.35 3.39
N ARG A 12 23.15 -7.09 2.83
CA ARG A 12 22.09 -7.77 3.57
C ARG A 12 22.56 -9.16 3.99
N LYS A 13 22.20 -9.56 5.21
CA LYS A 13 22.54 -10.90 5.73
C LYS A 13 21.76 -12.01 5.02
N LEU A 14 20.51 -11.75 4.65
CA LEU A 14 19.64 -12.73 4.00
C LEU A 14 19.81 -12.72 2.47
N ARG A 15 19.76 -13.91 1.87
CA ARG A 15 19.69 -14.10 0.42
C ARG A 15 18.33 -13.63 -0.12
N PRO A 16 18.20 -13.28 -1.42
CA PRO A 16 16.93 -12.82 -2.00
C PRO A 16 15.73 -13.73 -1.71
N PHE A 17 15.90 -15.05 -1.81
CA PHE A 17 14.86 -16.03 -1.47
C PHE A 17 14.42 -15.95 0.00
N GLN A 18 15.36 -15.80 0.93
CA GLN A 18 15.05 -15.66 2.35
C GLN A 18 14.35 -14.33 2.65
N SER A 19 14.75 -13.24 2.00
CA SER A 19 14.05 -11.96 2.07
C SER A 19 12.60 -12.10 1.60
N ALA A 20 12.37 -12.83 0.49
CA ALA A 20 11.02 -13.08 -0.02
C ALA A 20 10.16 -13.91 0.95
N LEU A 21 10.76 -14.90 1.63
CA LEU A 21 10.08 -15.65 2.68
C LEU A 21 9.72 -14.76 3.88
N VAL A 22 10.65 -13.92 4.35
CA VAL A 22 10.39 -12.95 5.42
C VAL A 22 9.23 -12.03 5.04
N ALA A 23 9.25 -11.46 3.82
CA ALA A 23 8.19 -10.60 3.33
C ALA A 23 6.84 -11.33 3.27
N ARG A 24 6.81 -12.57 2.77
CA ARG A 24 5.59 -13.39 2.72
C ARG A 24 5.02 -13.65 4.11
N VAL A 25 5.84 -14.12 5.05
CA VAL A 25 5.42 -14.44 6.43
C VAL A 25 4.92 -13.17 7.14
N TYR A 26 5.63 -12.06 6.97
CA TYR A 26 5.21 -10.77 7.52
C TYR A 26 3.85 -10.31 6.96
N LEU A 27 3.67 -10.36 5.64
CA LEU A 27 2.49 -9.81 4.96
C LEU A 27 1.26 -10.73 4.99
N ARG A 28 1.44 -12.05 5.02
CA ARG A 28 0.32 -13.01 4.95
C ARG A 28 -0.05 -13.62 6.29
N GLU A 29 0.93 -13.85 7.16
CA GLU A 29 0.71 -14.56 8.42
C GLU A 29 0.68 -13.62 9.62
N HIS A 30 0.94 -12.32 9.42
CA HIS A 30 1.00 -11.31 10.48
C HIS A 30 1.90 -11.73 11.65
N THR A 31 2.97 -12.47 11.36
CA THR A 31 3.87 -12.98 12.39
C THR A 31 4.69 -11.83 12.99
N ALA A 32 4.79 -11.79 14.32
CA ALA A 32 5.58 -10.80 15.03
C ALA A 32 7.04 -10.76 14.54
N LEU A 33 7.59 -9.55 14.38
CA LEU A 33 8.94 -9.31 13.88
C LEU A 33 10.01 -10.01 14.73
N ALA A 34 9.83 -10.09 16.06
CA ALA A 34 10.71 -10.85 16.95
C ALA A 34 10.80 -12.35 16.57
N ARG A 35 9.68 -12.97 16.21
CA ARG A 35 9.62 -14.39 15.82
C ARG A 35 10.23 -14.62 14.44
N ILE A 36 10.00 -13.70 13.51
CA ILE A 36 10.67 -13.69 12.21
C ILE A 36 12.19 -13.54 12.41
N ALA A 37 12.61 -12.60 13.25
CA ALA A 37 14.03 -12.33 13.51
C ALA A 37 14.75 -13.56 14.05
N ALA A 38 14.16 -14.23 15.05
CA ALA A 38 14.66 -15.48 15.61
C ALA A 38 14.77 -16.59 14.56
N GLY A 39 13.73 -16.80 13.74
CA GLY A 39 13.71 -17.87 12.73
C GLY A 39 14.71 -17.70 11.59
N PHE A 40 15.08 -16.45 11.26
CA PHE A 40 16.04 -16.14 10.20
C PHE A 40 17.43 -15.72 10.72
N GLY A 41 17.63 -15.73 12.03
CA GLY A 41 18.91 -15.36 12.67
C GLY A 41 19.33 -13.93 12.39
N ILE A 42 18.40 -12.98 12.33
CA ILE A 42 18.65 -11.53 12.15
C ILE A 42 18.28 -10.78 13.43
N SER A 43 18.71 -9.53 13.59
CA SER A 43 18.23 -8.71 14.72
C SER A 43 16.78 -8.30 14.50
N GLU A 44 16.03 -8.16 15.59
CA GLU A 44 14.65 -7.65 15.56
C GLU A 44 14.59 -6.25 14.93
N SER A 45 15.58 -5.40 15.21
CA SER A 45 15.72 -4.08 14.59
C SER A 45 15.94 -4.10 13.06
N THR A 46 16.45 -5.21 12.51
CA THR A 46 16.67 -5.36 11.06
C THR A 46 15.49 -6.04 10.36
N ALA A 47 14.69 -6.83 11.07
CA ALA A 47 13.54 -7.54 10.50
C ALA A 47 12.57 -6.64 9.70
N PRO A 48 12.22 -5.42 10.15
CA PRO A 48 11.36 -4.51 9.40
C PRO A 48 11.90 -4.09 8.02
N ALA A 49 13.22 -4.15 7.81
CA ALA A 49 13.84 -3.69 6.56
C ALA A 49 13.72 -4.70 5.39
N TYR A 50 13.39 -5.96 5.69
CA TYR A 50 13.30 -7.01 4.67
C TYR A 50 12.00 -6.99 3.86
N PRO A 51 10.80 -6.81 4.47
CA PRO A 51 9.57 -6.65 3.69
C PRO A 51 9.65 -5.51 2.67
N GLY A 52 10.09 -4.31 3.08
CA GLY A 52 10.22 -3.16 2.18
C GLY A 52 11.13 -3.44 0.99
N ALA A 53 12.27 -4.07 1.22
CA ALA A 53 13.20 -4.42 0.15
C ALA A 53 12.72 -5.46 -0.86
N VAL A 54 11.67 -6.19 -0.53
CA VAL A 54 10.97 -7.07 -1.46
C VAL A 54 9.83 -6.34 -2.14
N VAL A 55 9.08 -5.51 -1.39
CA VAL A 55 7.91 -4.78 -1.90
C VAL A 55 8.32 -3.66 -2.86
N ASP A 56 9.34 -2.86 -2.54
CA ASP A 56 9.78 -1.71 -3.33
C ASP A 56 10.07 -2.06 -4.80
N PRO A 57 10.92 -3.06 -5.13
CA PRO A 57 11.17 -3.42 -6.53
C PRO A 57 9.96 -4.09 -7.22
N LEU A 58 9.01 -4.65 -6.46
CA LEU A 58 7.76 -5.16 -7.03
C LEU A 58 6.81 -4.00 -7.35
N ALA A 59 6.73 -3.00 -6.48
CA ALA A 59 5.94 -1.79 -6.68
C ALA A 59 6.44 -1.00 -7.89
N GLU A 60 7.76 -0.86 -8.07
CA GLU A 60 8.37 -0.23 -9.25
C GLU A 60 7.99 -0.94 -10.58
N ARG A 61 7.64 -2.23 -10.54
CA ARG A 61 7.23 -3.02 -11.71
C ARG A 61 5.71 -3.12 -11.85
N SER A 62 4.95 -2.61 -10.90
CA SER A 62 3.49 -2.65 -10.94
C SER A 62 2.99 -1.87 -12.16
N PRO A 63 1.96 -2.37 -12.88
CA PRO A 63 1.38 -1.61 -13.97
C PRO A 63 0.84 -0.27 -13.46
N ASP A 64 0.90 0.74 -14.32
CA ASP A 64 0.25 2.02 -14.09
C ASP A 64 -1.25 1.84 -13.78
N PRO A 65 -1.83 2.65 -12.88
CA PRO A 65 -3.24 2.50 -12.47
C PRO A 65 -4.20 2.56 -13.66
N LEU A 66 -3.97 3.46 -14.64
CA LEU A 66 -4.80 3.55 -15.85
C LEU A 66 -4.66 2.33 -16.72
N LYS A 67 -3.45 1.77 -16.82
CA LYS A 67 -3.23 0.55 -17.59
C LYS A 67 -4.01 -0.62 -16.99
N THR A 68 -4.04 -0.72 -15.66
CA THR A 68 -4.81 -1.75 -14.95
C THR A 68 -6.32 -1.55 -15.16
N LEU A 69 -6.81 -0.32 -15.04
CA LEU A 69 -8.23 0.01 -15.21
C LEU A 69 -8.70 -0.23 -16.66
N ARG A 70 -7.95 0.24 -17.66
CA ARG A 70 -8.26 0.03 -19.08
C ARG A 70 -8.25 -1.45 -19.45
N GLY A 71 -7.37 -2.26 -18.86
CA GLY A 71 -7.32 -3.70 -19.08
C GLY A 71 -8.57 -4.44 -18.59
N HIS A 72 -9.23 -3.93 -17.55
CA HIS A 72 -10.47 -4.52 -17.02
C HIS A 72 -11.72 -4.07 -17.80
N GLN A 73 -11.62 -3.02 -18.63
CA GLN A 73 -12.73 -2.37 -19.36
C GLN A 73 -14.04 -2.21 -18.55
N PRO A 74 -13.99 -1.78 -17.28
CA PRO A 74 -15.22 -1.60 -16.53
C PRO A 74 -15.90 -0.30 -17.00
N GLY A 75 -17.23 -0.32 -17.16
CA GLY A 75 -17.98 0.91 -17.49
C GLY A 75 -17.94 1.97 -16.37
N PHE A 76 -17.60 1.55 -15.15
CA PHE A 76 -17.31 2.38 -13.98
C PHE A 76 -16.53 1.55 -12.94
N VAL A 77 -15.82 2.21 -12.03
CA VAL A 77 -15.19 1.60 -10.86
C VAL A 77 -15.63 2.33 -9.59
N LEU A 78 -15.54 1.66 -8.45
CA LEU A 78 -15.84 2.25 -7.15
C LEU A 78 -14.55 2.75 -6.52
N LEU A 79 -14.62 3.89 -5.84
CA LEU A 79 -13.50 4.49 -5.15
C LEU A 79 -13.89 4.75 -3.70
N ASP A 80 -13.04 4.29 -2.78
CA ASP A 80 -13.24 4.51 -1.35
C ASP A 80 -11.92 4.73 -0.61
N GLY A 81 -11.98 5.46 0.50
CA GLY A 81 -10.86 5.62 1.43
C GLY A 81 -10.88 4.55 2.51
N ALA A 82 -9.87 3.68 2.51
CA ALA A 82 -9.68 2.66 3.53
C ALA A 82 -8.69 3.14 4.61
N PRO A 83 -9.16 3.50 5.82
CA PRO A 83 -8.27 3.85 6.92
C PRO A 83 -7.58 2.59 7.46
N ALA A 84 -6.27 2.65 7.62
CA ALA A 84 -5.48 1.65 8.33
C ALA A 84 -4.83 2.27 9.56
N GLU A 85 -5.07 1.67 10.72
CA GLU A 85 -4.44 2.12 11.96
C GLU A 85 -2.91 1.92 11.88
N CYS A 86 -2.17 2.91 12.33
CA CYS A 86 -0.72 2.83 12.40
C CYS A 86 -0.20 3.60 13.62
N ASP A 87 0.99 3.22 14.06
CA ASP A 87 1.69 3.97 15.10
C ASP A 87 1.99 5.40 14.65
N ARG A 88 2.21 6.27 15.63
CA ARG A 88 2.61 7.65 15.37
C ARG A 88 3.99 7.68 14.74
N VAL A 89 4.06 8.23 13.53
CA VAL A 89 5.33 8.52 12.84
C VAL A 89 5.54 10.04 12.83
N GLY A 90 6.76 10.49 13.15
CA GLY A 90 7.10 11.92 13.20
C GLY A 90 6.32 12.68 14.27
N ASP A 91 5.81 13.88 13.95
CA ASP A 91 5.00 14.69 14.87
C ASP A 91 3.59 14.12 15.13
N GLY A 92 3.20 13.07 14.41
CA GLY A 92 1.93 12.35 14.54
C GLY A 92 0.68 13.13 14.12
N ARG A 93 0.80 14.43 13.79
CA ARG A 93 -0.37 15.31 13.55
C ARG A 93 -1.05 15.01 12.23
N ALA A 94 -0.27 14.69 11.20
CA ALA A 94 -0.80 14.38 9.87
C ALA A 94 -1.58 13.05 9.86
N GLY A 95 -1.15 12.08 10.66
CA GLY A 95 -1.76 10.76 10.74
C GLY A 95 -3.03 10.68 11.59
N TYR A 96 -3.38 11.72 12.37
CA TYR A 96 -4.57 11.66 13.23
C TYR A 96 -5.85 11.95 12.44
N SER A 97 -6.71 10.95 12.31
CA SER A 97 -8.05 11.12 11.74
C SER A 97 -9.02 11.60 12.82
N ARG A 98 -9.64 12.78 12.62
CA ARG A 98 -10.70 13.26 13.52
C ARG A 98 -11.96 12.39 13.44
N LYS A 99 -12.30 11.92 12.23
CA LYS A 99 -13.45 11.05 11.96
C LYS A 99 -13.34 9.74 12.76
N HIS A 100 -12.18 9.11 12.71
CA HIS A 100 -11.97 7.82 13.37
C HIS A 100 -11.39 7.93 14.79
N ARG A 101 -10.93 9.12 15.21
CA ARG A 101 -10.27 9.40 16.50
C ARG A 101 -9.07 8.48 16.77
N ARG A 102 -8.34 8.13 15.71
CA ARG A 102 -7.18 7.21 15.73
C ARG A 102 -6.08 7.75 14.82
N HIS A 103 -4.84 7.32 15.09
CA HIS A 103 -3.72 7.54 14.17
C HIS A 103 -3.72 6.45 13.12
N GLY A 104 -3.42 6.84 11.89
CA GLY A 104 -3.44 5.94 10.76
C GLY A 104 -3.01 6.60 9.47
N VAL A 105 -3.09 5.79 8.43
CA VAL A 105 -2.99 6.22 7.04
C VAL A 105 -4.33 5.99 6.35
N ASN A 106 -4.64 6.80 5.35
CA ASN A 106 -5.77 6.59 4.45
C ASN A 106 -5.23 6.04 3.13
N VAL A 107 -5.69 4.87 2.69
CA VAL A 107 -5.35 4.29 1.39
C VAL A 107 -6.59 4.36 0.51
N GLN A 108 -6.49 5.00 -0.64
CA GLN A 108 -7.57 4.99 -1.62
C GLN A 108 -7.59 3.64 -2.34
N VAL A 109 -8.75 3.00 -2.35
CA VAL A 109 -8.98 1.70 -2.98
C VAL A 109 -9.90 1.91 -4.15
N VAL A 110 -9.47 1.44 -5.32
CA VAL A 110 -10.33 1.33 -6.49
C VAL A 110 -10.73 -0.12 -6.67
N THR A 111 -12.02 -0.38 -6.83
CA THR A 111 -12.57 -1.72 -7.04
C THR A 111 -13.41 -1.80 -8.32
N ASP A 112 -13.47 -2.98 -8.92
CA ASP A 112 -14.45 -3.25 -9.98
C ASP A 112 -15.90 -3.20 -9.42
N PRO A 113 -16.94 -3.16 -10.27
CA PRO A 113 -18.33 -3.19 -9.81
C PRO A 113 -18.71 -4.40 -8.94
N GLY A 114 -17.93 -5.50 -9.01
CA GLY A 114 -18.09 -6.68 -8.17
C GLY A 114 -17.36 -6.58 -6.83
N GLY A 115 -16.75 -5.44 -6.51
CA GLY A 115 -16.03 -5.18 -5.27
C GLY A 115 -14.60 -5.74 -5.24
N ARG A 116 -14.05 -6.23 -6.36
CA ARG A 116 -12.68 -6.74 -6.40
C ARG A 116 -11.69 -5.58 -6.48
N PRO A 117 -10.68 -5.50 -5.59
CA PRO A 117 -9.65 -4.47 -5.67
C PRO A 117 -8.88 -4.56 -6.98
N VAL A 118 -8.85 -3.45 -7.72
CA VAL A 118 -8.08 -3.30 -8.97
C VAL A 118 -6.86 -2.41 -8.77
N TRP A 119 -6.90 -1.49 -7.81
CA TRP A 119 -5.77 -0.62 -7.49
C TRP A 119 -5.82 -0.06 -6.06
N LEU A 120 -4.65 0.27 -5.52
CA LEU A 120 -4.45 0.90 -4.21
C LEU A 120 -3.49 2.09 -4.34
N SER A 121 -3.83 3.22 -3.72
CA SER A 121 -2.93 4.37 -3.66
C SER A 121 -1.74 4.15 -2.73
N PRO A 122 -0.68 4.98 -2.83
CA PRO A 122 0.25 5.16 -1.72
C PRO A 122 -0.50 5.54 -0.44
N ALA A 123 0.10 5.24 0.71
CA ALA A 123 -0.45 5.60 2.01
C ALA A 123 -0.49 7.13 2.17
N LEU A 124 -1.69 7.69 2.32
CA LEU A 124 -1.92 9.11 2.57
C LEU A 124 -2.07 9.37 4.08
N PRO A 125 -1.86 10.61 4.55
CA PRO A 125 -2.10 10.94 5.95
C PRO A 125 -3.54 10.59 6.38
N GLY A 126 -3.73 9.97 7.55
CA GLY A 126 -5.07 9.54 8.02
C GLY A 126 -6.11 10.64 8.16
N ARG A 127 -5.70 11.92 8.19
CA ARG A 127 -6.61 13.07 8.14
C ARG A 127 -7.13 13.41 6.73
N ALA A 128 -6.53 12.84 5.68
CA ALA A 128 -6.86 13.16 4.31
C ALA A 128 -8.30 12.76 4.03
N TYR A 129 -9.12 13.74 3.61
CA TYR A 129 -10.47 13.50 3.15
C TYR A 129 -10.45 12.78 1.81
N ASP A 130 -11.44 11.90 1.60
CA ASP A 130 -11.45 10.95 0.49
C ASP A 130 -11.46 11.65 -0.88
N LEU A 131 -12.19 12.75 -1.05
CA LEU A 131 -12.23 13.46 -2.33
C LEU A 131 -10.88 14.13 -2.71
N PRO A 132 -10.24 14.95 -1.86
CA PRO A 132 -8.89 15.45 -2.14
C PRO A 132 -7.84 14.33 -2.28
N ALA A 133 -7.95 13.27 -1.48
CA ALA A 133 -7.07 12.11 -1.55
C ALA A 133 -7.19 11.38 -2.89
N ALA A 134 -8.42 11.15 -3.33
CA ALA A 134 -8.75 10.58 -4.61
C ALA A 134 -8.19 11.43 -5.76
N LEU A 135 -8.40 12.75 -5.74
CA LEU A 135 -7.90 13.64 -6.80
C LEU A 135 -6.38 13.74 -6.84
N LEU A 136 -5.69 13.54 -5.72
CA LEU A 136 -4.22 13.51 -5.69
C LEU A 136 -3.67 12.25 -6.37
N CYS A 137 -4.40 11.14 -6.29
CA CYS A 137 -3.91 9.83 -6.73
C CYS A 137 -4.60 9.29 -7.99
N CYS A 138 -5.73 9.88 -8.39
CA CYS A 138 -6.41 9.58 -9.64
C CYS A 138 -5.91 10.51 -10.75
N PRO A 139 -5.66 9.97 -11.96
CA PRO A 139 -5.31 10.76 -13.12
C PRO A 139 -6.43 11.71 -13.54
N SER A 140 -6.07 12.82 -14.17
CA SER A 140 -6.97 13.90 -14.61
C SER A 140 -8.08 13.49 -15.58
N ASP A 141 -7.97 12.31 -16.20
CA ASP A 141 -8.88 11.84 -17.25
C ASP A 141 -10.11 11.12 -16.68
N VAL A 142 -10.14 10.93 -15.35
CA VAL A 142 -11.20 10.25 -14.61
C VAL A 142 -12.29 11.25 -14.20
N ARG A 143 -13.56 10.94 -14.51
CA ARG A 143 -14.71 11.69 -13.99
C ARG A 143 -15.23 11.05 -12.71
N TYR A 144 -15.11 11.78 -11.61
CA TYR A 144 -15.71 11.42 -10.33
C TYR A 144 -17.21 11.77 -10.33
N GLU A 145 -18.05 10.79 -10.07
CA GLU A 145 -19.48 10.96 -9.84
C GLU A 145 -19.79 10.52 -8.40
N ALA A 146 -20.39 11.40 -7.59
CA ALA A 146 -20.84 11.05 -6.25
C ALA A 146 -22.16 10.26 -6.37
N TRP A 147 -22.18 9.03 -5.86
CA TRP A 147 -23.35 8.14 -5.96
C TRP A 147 -24.14 8.09 -4.65
N GLU A 148 -23.46 8.20 -3.51
CA GLU A 148 -24.02 8.40 -2.17
C GLU A 148 -23.19 9.43 -1.39
N PRO A 149 -23.66 10.00 -0.26
CA PRO A 149 -22.91 11.00 0.51
C PRO A 149 -21.51 10.53 0.99
N TYR A 150 -21.21 9.24 0.90
CA TYR A 150 -19.94 8.64 1.32
C TYR A 150 -19.25 7.78 0.25
N PHE A 151 -19.90 7.47 -0.88
CA PHE A 151 -19.36 6.61 -1.92
C PHE A 151 -19.29 7.35 -3.26
N GLY A 152 -18.09 7.35 -3.83
CA GLY A 152 -17.83 7.86 -5.17
C GLY A 152 -17.65 6.74 -6.18
N CYS A 153 -18.12 6.96 -7.41
CA CYS A 153 -17.71 6.14 -8.54
C CYS A 153 -16.86 6.97 -9.50
N ILE A 154 -15.97 6.27 -10.18
CA ILE A 154 -15.11 6.81 -11.22
C ILE A 154 -15.58 6.20 -12.55
N ARG A 155 -15.93 7.06 -13.50
CA ARG A 155 -16.13 6.64 -14.89
C ARG A 155 -14.77 6.65 -15.58
N VAL A 156 -14.34 5.46 -16.03
CA VAL A 156 -13.06 5.20 -16.71
C VAL A 156 -13.20 5.39 -18.21
#